data_AF-A0A2V1DE84-F1
#
_entry.id   AF-A0A2V1DE84-F1
#
_cell.length_a   1.000
_cell.length_b   1.000
_cell.length_c   1.000
_cell.angle_alpha   90.00
_cell.angle_beta   90.00
_cell.angle_gamma   90.00
#
_symmetry.space_group_name_H-M   'P 1'
#
loop_
_entity.id
_entity.type
_entity.pdbx_description
1 polymer ?
#
loop_
_entity_poly.entity_id
_entity_poly.type
_entity_poly.pdbx_seq_one_letter_code
_entity_poly.pdbx_strand_id
1 'polypeptide(L)'
;QPHPQGSDWGKPTVVGYELLAEKLSESARGNQEGSSTSSEGSVVPMYRKFEHLNHRVLLHIQDEIAELEEELRHLDECIAQCSPRDEAGRIQPASRRGETRYGSELHYRRTELLGRVYLKLGQYNSAMSSFTSLLRDLGPAETADIQAYRAWMEKRTPISNSETRFLELKDDLLAVSPRRASSGTAGSAPSHESAAIWLPMILAMPLLAFAIVPGILGRLAILCLNGAAVMKLLTSTGELKELMTIREW
;
A
#
# COMPACT_ATOMS: atom_id res chain seq x y z
N GLN A 1 -32.41 27.16 -32.75
CA GLN A 1 -31.76 26.03 -32.06
C GLN A 1 -30.31 26.00 -32.57
N PRO A 2 -29.31 26.47 -31.82
CA PRO A 2 -27.94 26.46 -32.31
C PRO A 2 -27.36 25.04 -32.15
N HIS A 3 -26.73 24.58 -33.21
CA HIS A 3 -26.06 23.29 -33.33
C HIS A 3 -24.73 23.34 -32.54
N PRO A 4 -24.39 22.36 -31.69
CA PRO A 4 -23.09 22.34 -31.03
C PRO A 4 -22.03 21.99 -32.08
N GLN A 5 -21.16 22.96 -32.39
CA GLN A 5 -19.97 22.72 -33.21
C GLN A 5 -19.02 21.79 -32.45
N GLY A 6 -18.46 20.82 -33.18
CA GLY A 6 -17.56 19.80 -32.65
C GLY A 6 -16.37 20.38 -31.90
N SER A 7 -15.94 19.65 -30.87
CA SER A 7 -14.82 20.01 -29.99
C SER A 7 -13.51 20.10 -30.77
N ASP A 8 -12.91 21.28 -30.80
CA ASP A 8 -11.51 21.49 -31.18
C ASP A 8 -10.62 20.79 -30.13
N TRP A 9 -10.05 19.62 -30.47
CA TRP A 9 -9.15 18.82 -29.62
C TRP A 9 -7.85 19.52 -29.16
N GLY A 10 -7.66 20.79 -29.52
CA GLY A 10 -6.48 21.60 -29.20
C GLY A 10 -6.76 22.87 -28.38
N LYS A 11 -8.01 23.13 -27.96
CA LYS A 11 -8.35 24.24 -27.07
C LYS A 11 -8.79 23.66 -25.73
N PRO A 12 -8.03 23.86 -24.64
CA PRO A 12 -8.45 23.38 -23.33
C PRO A 12 -9.79 24.03 -23.01
N THR A 13 -10.77 23.22 -22.61
CA THR A 13 -12.05 23.73 -22.16
C THR A 13 -11.85 24.21 -20.72
N VAL A 14 -11.36 25.44 -20.57
CA VAL A 14 -10.87 26.00 -19.28
C VAL A 14 -12.03 26.43 -18.38
N VAL A 15 -12.93 25.51 -18.01
CA VAL A 15 -14.02 25.76 -17.04
C VAL A 15 -14.32 24.52 -16.20
N GLY A 16 -14.98 24.70 -15.05
CA GLY A 16 -15.47 23.58 -14.26
C GLY A 16 -14.36 22.78 -13.57
N TYR A 17 -14.59 21.47 -13.46
CA TYR A 17 -13.61 20.51 -12.97
C TYR A 17 -12.33 20.47 -13.80
N GLU A 18 -12.41 20.74 -15.11
CA GLU A 18 -11.23 20.73 -15.98
C GLU A 18 -10.23 21.82 -15.57
N LEU A 19 -10.72 23.04 -15.32
CA LEU A 19 -9.91 24.16 -14.83
C LEU A 19 -9.22 23.81 -13.49
N LEU A 20 -9.95 23.13 -12.59
CA LEU A 20 -9.40 22.69 -11.31
C LEU A 20 -8.34 21.60 -11.50
N ALA A 21 -8.64 20.57 -12.30
CA ALA A 21 -7.73 19.47 -12.55
C ALA A 21 -6.43 19.94 -13.23
N GLU A 22 -6.51 20.87 -14.18
CA GLU A 22 -5.36 21.49 -14.83
C GLU A 22 -4.48 22.21 -13.79
N LYS A 23 -5.06 23.06 -12.92
CA LYS A 23 -4.30 23.77 -11.89
C LYS A 23 -3.63 22.82 -10.88
N LEU A 24 -4.34 21.78 -10.44
CA LEU A 24 -3.78 20.78 -9.52
C LEU A 24 -2.64 19.99 -10.18
N SER A 25 -2.73 19.76 -11.49
CA SER A 25 -1.69 19.08 -12.28
C SER A 25 -0.47 19.98 -12.51
N GLU A 26 -0.65 21.28 -12.73
CA GLU A 26 0.44 22.27 -12.82
C GLU A 26 1.27 22.30 -11.52
N SER A 27 0.61 22.25 -10.36
CA SER A 27 1.31 22.21 -9.07
C SER A 27 2.19 20.98 -8.91
N ALA A 28 1.92 19.89 -9.62
CA ALA A 28 2.77 18.71 -9.60
C ALA A 28 4.01 18.87 -10.50
N ARG A 29 3.93 19.69 -11.57
CA ARG A 29 4.99 19.89 -12.57
C ARG A 29 5.96 21.02 -12.19
N GLY A 30 5.49 22.04 -11.49
CA GLY A 30 6.26 23.25 -11.13
C GLY A 30 7.46 23.05 -10.19
N ASN A 31 7.65 21.87 -9.61
CA ASN A 31 8.81 21.57 -8.75
C ASN A 31 10.05 21.05 -9.52
N GLN A 32 9.98 20.83 -10.84
CA GLN A 32 11.09 20.26 -11.62
C GLN A 32 11.81 21.23 -12.56
N GLU A 33 11.22 22.36 -12.95
CA GLU A 33 11.84 23.29 -13.90
C GLU A 33 11.68 24.73 -13.41
N GLY A 34 12.79 25.47 -13.35
CA GLY A 34 12.88 26.88 -12.95
C GLY A 34 12.26 27.85 -13.95
N SER A 35 11.00 27.61 -14.35
CA SER A 35 10.24 28.42 -15.29
C SER A 35 9.43 29.48 -14.53
N SER A 36 9.95 30.70 -14.56
CA SER A 36 9.34 31.92 -14.06
C SER A 36 8.27 32.45 -15.04
N THR A 37 7.10 31.82 -15.09
CA THR A 37 5.94 32.40 -15.77
C THR A 37 4.64 32.24 -14.97
N SER A 38 4.04 33.38 -14.63
CA SER A 38 2.69 33.58 -14.05
C SER A 38 2.50 33.24 -12.57
N SER A 39 2.76 34.26 -11.75
CA SER A 39 2.51 34.34 -10.30
C SER A 39 1.02 34.22 -9.93
N GLU A 40 0.48 33.01 -9.99
CA GLU A 40 -0.62 32.60 -9.12
C GLU A 40 -0.19 31.32 -8.41
N GLY A 41 -0.01 31.44 -7.09
CA GLY A 41 0.58 30.42 -6.23
C GLY A 41 0.15 28.99 -6.56
N SER A 42 1.11 28.07 -6.48
CA SER A 42 0.87 26.64 -6.65
C SER A 42 -0.16 26.19 -5.61
N VAL A 43 -1.19 25.46 -6.05
CA VAL A 43 -2.21 24.90 -5.14
C VAL A 43 -1.89 23.44 -4.90
N VAL A 44 -1.58 23.08 -3.66
CA VAL A 44 -1.30 21.69 -3.28
C VAL A 44 -2.59 20.85 -3.45
N PRO A 45 -2.55 19.74 -4.20
CA PRO A 45 -3.71 18.86 -4.31
C PRO A 45 -4.07 18.24 -2.96
N MET A 46 -5.34 18.36 -2.59
CA MET A 46 -5.88 17.85 -1.33
C MET A 46 -7.16 17.08 -1.55
N TYR A 47 -7.29 15.97 -0.84
CA TYR A 47 -8.47 15.10 -0.89
C TYR A 47 -8.87 14.67 0.51
N ARG A 48 -10.14 14.32 0.68
CA ARG A 48 -10.64 13.82 1.96
C ARG A 48 -10.18 12.38 2.19
N LYS A 49 -9.79 12.04 3.42
CA LYS A 49 -9.48 10.65 3.82
C LYS A 49 -10.73 9.82 4.14
N PHE A 50 -11.87 10.47 4.43
CA PHE A 50 -13.14 9.82 4.76
C PHE A 50 -13.01 8.77 5.90
N GLU A 51 -12.22 9.09 6.92
CA GLU A 51 -11.85 8.14 7.99
C GLU A 51 -13.08 7.49 8.66
N HIS A 52 -14.04 8.30 9.09
CA HIS A 52 -15.26 7.80 9.72
C HIS A 52 -16.07 6.87 8.79
N LEU A 53 -16.15 7.21 7.49
CA LEU A 53 -16.89 6.40 6.53
C LEU A 53 -16.17 5.07 6.25
N ASN A 54 -14.84 5.10 6.13
CA ASN A 54 -14.03 3.90 5.99
C ASN A 54 -14.21 2.96 7.19
N HIS A 55 -14.20 3.48 8.42
CA HIS A 55 -14.50 2.68 9.60
C HIS A 55 -15.89 2.06 9.56
N ARG A 56 -16.92 2.80 9.15
CA ARG A 56 -18.28 2.24 9.01
C ARG A 56 -18.35 1.11 7.98
N VAL A 57 -17.67 1.25 6.85
CA VAL A 57 -17.60 0.21 5.81
C VAL A 57 -16.88 -1.01 6.34
N LEU A 58 -15.73 -0.84 7.00
CA LEU A 58 -14.96 -1.95 7.57
C LEU A 58 -15.74 -2.70 8.64
N LEU A 59 -16.41 -1.98 9.55
CA LEU A 59 -17.26 -2.57 10.58
C LEU A 59 -18.43 -3.35 9.99
N HIS A 60 -19.06 -2.81 8.94
CA HIS A 60 -20.13 -3.51 8.25
C HIS A 60 -19.66 -4.82 7.62
N ILE A 61 -18.52 -4.82 6.92
CA ILE A 61 -17.98 -6.04 6.30
C ILE A 61 -17.53 -7.03 7.38
N GLN A 62 -17.00 -6.55 8.51
CA GLN A 62 -16.61 -7.40 9.64
C GLN A 62 -17.82 -8.15 10.22
N ASP A 63 -18.95 -7.47 10.37
CA ASP A 63 -20.20 -8.07 10.84
C ASP A 63 -20.73 -9.12 9.84
N GLU A 64 -20.74 -8.80 8.53
CA GLU A 64 -21.11 -9.77 7.50
C GLU A 64 -20.21 -11.01 7.51
N ILE A 65 -18.90 -10.86 7.75
CA ILE A 65 -17.99 -12.00 7.90
C ILE A 65 -18.34 -12.81 9.13
N ALA A 66 -18.64 -12.17 10.26
CA ALA A 66 -19.01 -12.85 11.51
C ALA A 66 -20.31 -13.67 11.34
N GLU A 67 -21.32 -13.14 10.66
CA GLU A 67 -22.55 -13.87 10.33
C GLU A 67 -22.26 -15.11 9.47
N LEU A 68 -21.40 -14.97 8.45
CA LEU A 68 -21.01 -16.08 7.58
C LEU A 68 -20.19 -17.14 8.34
N GLU A 69 -19.34 -16.72 9.28
CA GLU A 69 -18.59 -17.63 10.16
C GLU A 69 -19.51 -18.42 11.10
N GLU A 70 -20.53 -17.78 11.65
CA GLU A 70 -21.54 -18.44 12.47
C GLU A 70 -22.36 -19.45 11.66
N GLU A 71 -22.84 -19.06 10.46
CA GLU A 71 -23.54 -19.99 9.56
C GLU A 71 -22.64 -21.18 9.20
N LEU A 72 -21.34 -20.95 8.97
CA LEU A 72 -20.40 -22.00 8.61
C LEU A 72 -20.17 -22.97 9.76
N ARG A 73 -20.02 -22.45 10.99
CA ARG A 73 -19.89 -23.26 12.19
C ARG A 73 -21.14 -24.12 12.42
N HIS A 74 -22.32 -23.54 12.23
CA HIS A 74 -23.58 -24.28 12.36
C HIS A 74 -23.67 -25.42 11.33
N LEU A 75 -23.31 -25.17 10.08
CA LEU A 75 -23.27 -26.23 9.05
C LEU A 75 -22.25 -27.31 9.38
N ASP A 76 -21.05 -26.93 9.85
CA ASP A 76 -20.02 -27.88 10.26
C ASP A 76 -20.50 -28.77 11.43
N GLU A 77 -21.24 -28.21 12.38
CA GLU A 77 -21.88 -28.97 13.47
C GLU A 77 -22.94 -29.95 12.95
N CYS A 78 -23.83 -29.52 12.05
CA CYS A 78 -24.82 -30.39 11.43
C CYS A 78 -24.16 -31.55 10.65
N ILE A 79 -23.10 -31.25 9.88
CA ILE A 79 -22.33 -32.27 9.16
C ILE A 79 -21.70 -33.27 10.14
N ALA A 80 -21.12 -32.79 11.24
CA ALA A 80 -20.51 -33.65 12.25
C ALA A 80 -21.54 -34.58 12.92
N GLN A 81 -22.76 -34.08 13.19
CA GLN A 81 -23.84 -34.86 13.78
C GLN A 81 -24.41 -35.93 12.83
N CYS A 82 -24.50 -35.62 11.53
CA CYS A 82 -25.03 -36.52 10.50
C CYS A 82 -23.97 -37.46 9.90
N SER A 83 -22.69 -37.28 10.24
CA SER A 83 -21.60 -38.05 9.65
C SER A 83 -21.69 -39.53 10.00
N PRO A 84 -21.64 -40.43 9.00
CA PRO A 84 -21.72 -41.87 9.24
C PRO A 84 -20.52 -42.35 10.07
N ARG A 85 -20.81 -43.17 11.08
CA ARG A 85 -19.80 -43.82 11.90
C ARG A 85 -19.42 -45.18 11.29
N ASP A 86 -18.15 -45.54 11.41
CA ASP A 86 -17.68 -46.88 11.02
C ASP A 86 -18.19 -47.97 11.98
N GLU A 87 -17.92 -49.24 11.67
CA GLU A 87 -18.30 -50.39 12.52
C GLU A 87 -17.70 -50.33 13.93
N ALA A 88 -16.61 -49.57 14.12
CA ALA A 88 -15.98 -49.31 15.41
C ALA A 88 -16.51 -48.03 16.09
N GLY A 89 -17.55 -47.40 15.53
CA GLY A 89 -18.18 -46.18 16.06
C GLY A 89 -17.41 -44.87 15.82
N ARG A 90 -16.33 -44.91 15.03
CA ARG A 90 -15.46 -43.76 14.73
C ARG A 90 -16.06 -42.91 13.62
N ILE A 91 -15.86 -41.60 13.72
CA ILE A 91 -16.30 -40.65 12.71
C ILE A 91 -15.33 -40.71 11.52
N GLN A 92 -15.86 -40.78 10.30
CA GLN A 92 -15.02 -40.75 9.11
C GLN A 92 -14.22 -39.44 9.02
N PRO A 93 -12.94 -39.47 8.62
CA PRO A 93 -12.13 -38.28 8.49
C PRO A 93 -12.66 -37.36 7.38
N ALA A 94 -12.57 -36.05 7.59
CA ALA A 94 -12.96 -35.06 6.60
C ALA A 94 -12.13 -35.21 5.32
N SER A 95 -12.78 -35.16 4.16
CA SER A 95 -12.13 -35.35 2.87
C SER A 95 -12.83 -34.54 1.81
N ARG A 96 -12.22 -33.42 1.38
CA ARG A 96 -12.75 -32.59 0.29
C ARG A 96 -13.03 -33.39 -0.99
N ARG A 97 -12.15 -34.35 -1.31
CA ARG A 97 -12.30 -35.23 -2.48
C ARG A 97 -13.47 -36.19 -2.32
N GLY A 98 -13.68 -36.70 -1.11
CA GLY A 98 -14.84 -37.52 -0.75
C GLY A 98 -16.13 -36.70 -0.81
N GLU A 99 -16.13 -35.49 -0.24
CA GLU A 99 -17.26 -34.57 -0.22
C GLU A 99 -17.68 -34.13 -1.63
N THR A 100 -16.74 -33.98 -2.58
CA THR A 100 -17.10 -33.63 -3.97
C THR A 100 -17.78 -34.81 -4.69
N ARG A 101 -17.45 -36.06 -4.34
CA ARG A 101 -18.00 -37.25 -5.00
C ARG A 101 -19.24 -37.83 -4.33
N TYR A 102 -19.32 -37.71 -3.01
CA TYR A 102 -20.32 -38.36 -2.17
C TYR A 102 -20.90 -37.42 -1.10
N GLY A 103 -20.62 -36.12 -1.17
CA GLY A 103 -21.12 -35.14 -0.20
C GLY A 103 -22.63 -34.98 -0.30
N SER A 104 -23.25 -34.81 0.87
CA SER A 104 -24.65 -34.41 1.01
C SER A 104 -24.86 -32.92 0.67
N GLU A 105 -26.12 -32.51 0.60
CA GLU A 105 -26.53 -31.10 0.41
C GLU A 105 -25.83 -30.14 1.40
N LEU A 106 -25.61 -30.59 2.64
CA LEU A 106 -24.90 -29.81 3.65
C LEU A 106 -23.45 -29.47 3.22
N HIS A 107 -22.75 -30.42 2.59
CA HIS A 107 -21.39 -30.18 2.07
C HIS A 107 -21.37 -29.22 0.88
N TYR A 108 -22.41 -29.27 0.03
CA TYR A 108 -22.56 -28.30 -1.05
C TYR A 108 -22.78 -26.88 -0.50
N ARG A 109 -23.72 -26.73 0.44
CA ARG A 109 -24.01 -25.43 1.08
C ARG A 109 -22.81 -24.88 1.85
N ARG A 110 -22.06 -25.75 2.54
CA ARG A 110 -20.79 -25.39 3.18
C ARG A 110 -19.78 -24.85 2.15
N THR A 111 -19.66 -25.50 1.00
CA THR A 111 -18.74 -25.08 -0.07
C THR A 111 -19.15 -23.73 -0.67
N GLU A 112 -20.43 -23.51 -0.90
CA GLU A 112 -20.97 -22.23 -1.36
C GLU A 112 -20.70 -21.11 -0.34
N LEU A 113 -20.95 -21.38 0.93
CA LEU A 113 -20.71 -20.45 2.02
C LEU A 113 -19.22 -20.09 2.15
N LEU A 114 -18.31 -21.07 2.05
CA LEU A 114 -16.87 -20.83 1.98
C LEU A 114 -16.48 -19.91 0.80
N GLY A 115 -17.16 -20.03 -0.35
CA GLY A 115 -17.00 -19.12 -1.49
C GLY A 115 -17.40 -17.68 -1.14
N ARG A 116 -18.54 -17.50 -0.47
CA ARG A 116 -18.99 -16.17 0.01
C ARG A 116 -18.02 -15.57 1.02
N VAL A 117 -17.55 -16.37 1.99
CA VAL A 117 -16.52 -15.98 2.98
C VAL A 117 -15.25 -15.53 2.28
N TYR A 118 -14.77 -16.27 1.27
CA TYR A 118 -13.57 -15.89 0.52
C TYR A 118 -13.71 -14.51 -0.13
N LEU A 119 -14.85 -14.23 -0.78
CA LEU A 119 -15.10 -12.93 -1.41
C LEU A 119 -15.15 -11.79 -0.38
N LYS A 120 -15.86 -11.98 0.74
CA LYS A 120 -15.98 -10.97 1.80
C LYS A 120 -14.65 -10.70 2.50
N LEU A 121 -13.87 -11.73 2.81
CA LEU A 121 -12.51 -11.58 3.34
C LEU A 121 -11.61 -10.80 2.36
N GLY A 122 -11.74 -11.07 1.06
CA GLY A 122 -11.04 -10.31 0.02
C GLY A 122 -11.41 -8.82 0.04
N GLN A 123 -12.71 -8.52 0.12
CA GLN A 123 -13.21 -7.14 0.22
C GLN A 123 -12.70 -6.43 1.48
N TYR A 124 -12.76 -7.09 2.64
CA TYR A 124 -12.26 -6.56 3.90
C TYR A 124 -10.77 -6.24 3.82
N ASN A 125 -9.95 -7.21 3.40
CA ASN A 125 -8.50 -7.05 3.31
C ASN A 125 -8.11 -5.95 2.33
N SER A 126 -8.80 -5.85 1.19
CA SER A 126 -8.57 -4.80 0.21
C SER A 126 -8.92 -3.42 0.77
N ALA A 127 -10.08 -3.27 1.41
CA ALA A 127 -10.52 -2.00 2.02
C ALA A 127 -9.59 -1.57 3.17
N MET A 128 -9.18 -2.50 4.01
CA MET A 128 -8.25 -2.21 5.11
C MET A 128 -6.87 -1.78 4.59
N SER A 129 -6.36 -2.50 3.58
CA SER A 129 -5.06 -2.21 2.99
C SER A 129 -5.04 -0.88 2.26
N SER A 130 -6.08 -0.56 1.49
CA SER A 130 -6.18 0.71 0.77
C SER A 130 -6.29 1.88 1.74
N PHE A 131 -7.12 1.77 2.77
CA PHE A 131 -7.29 2.81 3.78
C PHE A 131 -6.01 3.04 4.58
N THR A 132 -5.38 1.96 5.08
CA THR A 132 -4.14 2.07 5.87
C THR A 132 -2.97 2.57 5.04
N SER A 133 -2.84 2.14 3.77
CA SER A 133 -1.78 2.63 2.88
C SER A 133 -1.96 4.11 2.57
N LEU A 134 -3.20 4.55 2.33
CA LEU A 134 -3.51 5.96 2.12
C LEU A 134 -3.12 6.82 3.34
N LEU A 135 -3.39 6.35 4.56
CA LEU A 135 -3.00 7.06 5.80
C LEU A 135 -1.48 7.07 6.07
N ARG A 136 -0.75 6.05 5.59
CA ARG A 136 0.70 5.96 5.76
C ARG A 136 1.45 6.81 4.73
N ASP A 137 0.97 6.81 3.49
CA ASP A 137 1.71 7.36 2.36
C ASP A 137 1.45 8.86 2.16
N LEU A 138 0.32 9.37 2.67
CA LEU A 138 -0.05 10.79 2.59
C LEU A 138 -0.03 11.48 3.96
N GLY A 139 0.46 12.71 3.99
CA GLY A 139 0.48 13.54 5.18
C GLY A 139 -0.80 14.38 5.35
N PRO A 140 -1.09 14.83 6.59
CA PRO A 140 -2.17 15.79 6.83
C PRO A 140 -1.91 17.10 6.08
N ALA A 141 -2.96 17.75 5.62
CA ALA A 141 -2.85 19.03 4.92
C ALA A 141 -2.43 20.17 5.86
N GLU A 142 -1.46 20.99 5.45
CA GLU A 142 -1.02 22.15 6.22
C GLU A 142 -2.08 23.26 6.17
N THR A 143 -2.27 23.99 7.28
CA THR A 143 -3.26 25.08 7.34
C THR A 143 -2.96 26.20 6.34
N ALA A 144 -1.69 26.49 6.06
CA ALA A 144 -1.29 27.47 5.07
C ALA A 144 -1.71 27.06 3.64
N ASP A 145 -1.46 25.80 3.28
CA ASP A 145 -1.85 25.25 1.98
C ASP A 145 -3.37 25.22 1.81
N ILE A 146 -4.12 24.89 2.87
CA ILE A 146 -5.60 24.91 2.84
C ILE A 146 -6.10 26.33 2.56
N GLN A 147 -5.50 27.35 3.19
CA GLN A 147 -5.87 28.75 2.96
C GLN A 147 -5.54 29.21 1.54
N ALA A 148 -4.37 28.82 1.01
CA ALA A 148 -3.98 29.12 -0.36
C ALA A 148 -4.96 28.49 -1.36
N TYR A 149 -5.36 27.24 -1.13
CA TYR A 149 -6.36 26.56 -1.95
C TYR A 149 -7.71 27.28 -1.88
N ARG A 150 -8.21 27.60 -0.67
CA ARG A 150 -9.48 28.34 -0.53
C ARG A 150 -9.47 29.70 -1.23
N ALA A 151 -8.41 30.48 -1.09
CA ALA A 151 -8.29 31.78 -1.74
C ALA A 151 -8.30 31.65 -3.27
N TRP A 152 -7.64 30.62 -3.81
CA TRP A 152 -7.68 30.33 -5.24
C TRP A 152 -9.09 29.92 -5.71
N MET A 153 -9.79 29.09 -4.93
CA MET A 153 -11.18 28.67 -5.20
C MET A 153 -12.16 29.85 -5.16
N GLU A 154 -12.01 30.76 -4.21
CA GLU A 154 -12.85 31.96 -4.10
C GLU A 154 -12.64 32.92 -5.27
N LYS A 155 -11.40 33.05 -5.74
CA LYS A 155 -11.06 33.93 -6.87
C LYS A 155 -11.58 33.42 -8.21
N ARG A 156 -11.49 32.11 -8.45
CA ARG A 156 -11.78 31.51 -9.77
C ARG A 156 -13.11 30.79 -9.84
N THR A 157 -13.68 30.41 -8.69
CA THR A 157 -14.94 29.67 -8.56
C THR A 157 -15.12 28.56 -9.60
N PRO A 158 -14.16 27.63 -9.74
CA PRO A 158 -14.22 26.60 -10.79
C PRO A 158 -15.36 25.60 -10.58
N ILE A 159 -15.75 25.36 -9.34
CA ILE A 159 -16.82 24.42 -8.96
C ILE A 159 -17.78 25.10 -7.98
N SER A 160 -18.92 24.45 -7.73
CA SER A 160 -19.97 24.99 -6.86
C SER A 160 -19.49 25.15 -5.40
N ASN A 161 -20.01 26.14 -4.69
CA ASN A 161 -19.68 26.36 -3.26
C ASN A 161 -20.00 25.13 -2.39
N SER A 162 -21.06 24.38 -2.72
CA SER A 162 -21.40 23.13 -2.05
C SER A 162 -20.31 22.08 -2.19
N GLU A 163 -19.62 22.04 -3.33
CA GLU A 163 -18.55 21.08 -3.57
C GLU A 163 -17.24 21.52 -2.92
N THR A 164 -16.95 22.83 -2.84
CA THR A 164 -15.74 23.38 -2.19
C THR A 164 -15.71 23.18 -0.67
N ARG A 165 -16.87 22.90 -0.05
CA ARG A 165 -17.03 22.75 1.41
C ARG A 165 -16.11 21.69 2.02
N PHE A 166 -15.62 20.73 1.24
CA PHE A 166 -14.64 19.75 1.73
C PHE A 166 -13.39 20.39 2.33
N LEU A 167 -12.97 21.55 1.82
CA LEU A 167 -11.82 22.29 2.34
C LEU A 167 -12.03 22.80 3.76
N GLU A 168 -13.28 22.88 4.26
CA GLU A 168 -13.61 23.27 5.65
C GLU A 168 -13.18 22.21 6.67
N LEU A 169 -13.13 20.94 6.26
CA LEU A 169 -12.89 19.77 7.11
C LEU A 169 -11.39 19.49 7.29
N LYS A 170 -10.67 20.40 7.95
CA LYS A 170 -9.20 20.37 8.07
C LYS A 170 -8.62 19.02 8.49
N ASP A 171 -9.23 18.37 9.49
CA ASP A 171 -8.75 17.10 10.06
C ASP A 171 -8.99 15.89 9.15
N ASP A 172 -9.81 16.06 8.10
CA ASP A 172 -10.15 15.02 7.12
C ASP A 172 -9.38 15.20 5.80
N LEU A 173 -8.47 16.17 5.69
CA LEU A 173 -7.73 16.46 4.44
C LEU A 173 -6.32 15.85 4.43
N LEU A 174 -5.99 15.23 3.32
CA LEU A 174 -4.65 14.73 3.01
C LEU A 174 -4.06 15.50 1.83
N ALA A 175 -2.80 15.87 1.96
CA ALA A 175 -2.05 16.54 0.90
C ALA A 175 -1.33 15.52 0.02
N VAL A 176 -1.57 15.58 -1.29
CA VAL A 176 -0.83 14.82 -2.29
C VAL A 176 0.31 15.69 -2.78
N SER A 177 1.38 15.74 -1.99
CA SER A 177 2.62 16.38 -2.42
C SER A 177 3.37 15.43 -3.35
N PRO A 178 3.85 15.88 -4.53
CA PRO A 178 4.83 15.13 -5.30
C PRO A 178 6.08 15.04 -4.43
N ARG A 179 6.20 13.90 -3.75
CA ARG A 179 7.26 13.51 -2.82
C ARG A 179 8.56 14.30 -3.05
N ARG A 180 8.75 15.42 -2.34
CA ARG A 180 10.07 15.60 -1.72
C ARG A 180 10.07 14.51 -0.67
N ALA A 181 10.91 13.49 -0.85
CA ALA A 181 11.21 12.59 0.23
C ALA A 181 11.64 13.48 1.41
N SER A 182 10.70 13.71 2.34
CA SER A 182 10.97 14.50 3.52
C SER A 182 11.94 13.67 4.34
N SER A 183 13.21 14.04 4.23
CA SER A 183 14.20 13.94 5.28
C SER A 183 13.58 14.57 6.54
N GLY A 184 12.85 13.77 7.29
CA GLY A 184 12.21 14.12 8.55
C GLY A 184 12.85 13.28 9.64
N THR A 185 13.79 13.90 10.33
CA THR A 185 14.55 13.42 11.47
C THR A 185 13.61 13.00 12.61
N ALA A 186 13.32 11.70 12.71
CA ALA A 186 12.82 11.07 13.92
C ALA A 186 13.68 9.84 14.16
N GLY A 187 14.34 9.78 15.32
CA GLY A 187 15.34 8.78 15.67
C GLY A 187 14.80 7.37 15.81
N SER A 188 14.45 6.73 14.70
CA SER A 188 14.47 5.27 14.60
C SER A 188 15.82 4.84 14.09
N ALA A 189 16.42 3.88 14.79
CA ALA A 189 17.61 3.13 14.42
C ALA A 189 17.67 2.84 12.89
N PRO A 190 18.87 2.75 12.30
CA PRO A 190 19.00 2.51 10.86
C PRO A 190 18.27 1.22 10.50
N SER A 191 17.10 1.36 9.89
CA SER A 191 16.36 0.30 9.26
C SER A 191 17.24 -0.25 8.15
N HIS A 192 17.72 -1.46 8.39
CA HIS A 192 18.58 -2.31 7.58
C HIS A 192 17.94 -2.70 6.22
N GLU A 193 17.16 -1.83 5.56
CA GLU A 193 16.52 -2.15 4.28
C GLU A 193 17.49 -2.14 3.10
N SER A 194 18.63 -1.43 3.19
CA SER A 194 19.73 -1.66 2.25
C SER A 194 20.45 -2.97 2.54
N ALA A 195 20.61 -3.37 3.80
CA ALA A 195 21.39 -4.55 4.17
C ALA A 195 20.69 -5.89 3.83
N ALA A 196 19.36 -5.92 3.76
CA ALA A 196 18.59 -7.12 3.42
C ALA A 196 18.81 -7.59 1.97
N ILE A 197 19.22 -6.70 1.07
CA ILE A 197 19.53 -7.02 -0.34
C ILE A 197 21.00 -7.44 -0.51
N TRP A 198 21.92 -6.84 0.24
CA TRP A 198 23.35 -7.16 0.15
C TRP A 198 23.68 -8.55 0.72
N LEU A 199 23.00 -8.99 1.78
CA LEU A 199 23.27 -10.29 2.42
C LEU A 199 23.07 -11.50 1.48
N PRO A 200 21.94 -11.66 0.76
CA PRO A 200 21.78 -12.76 -0.18
C PRO A 200 22.66 -12.58 -1.43
N MET A 201 22.96 -11.35 -1.87
CA MET A 201 23.87 -11.12 -3.00
C MET A 201 25.30 -11.56 -2.69
N ILE A 202 25.82 -11.19 -1.51
CA ILE A 202 27.16 -11.59 -1.06
C ILE A 202 27.24 -13.11 -0.86
N LEU A 203 26.15 -13.76 -0.43
CA LEU A 203 26.09 -15.22 -0.28
C LEU A 203 25.97 -15.97 -1.63
N ALA A 204 25.23 -15.43 -2.59
CA ALA A 204 24.95 -16.08 -3.87
C ALA A 204 26.11 -15.94 -4.88
N MET A 205 26.86 -14.83 -4.83
CA MET A 205 27.94 -14.54 -5.77
C MET A 205 29.06 -15.62 -5.76
N PRO A 206 29.54 -16.13 -4.60
CA PRO A 206 30.49 -17.24 -4.55
C PRO A 206 29.94 -18.56 -5.09
N LEU A 207 28.65 -18.85 -4.85
CA LEU A 207 27.98 -20.06 -5.35
C LEU A 207 27.87 -20.06 -6.87
N LEU A 208 27.52 -18.92 -7.48
CA LEU A 208 27.47 -18.77 -8.93
C LEU A 208 28.86 -18.87 -9.57
N ALA A 209 29.87 -18.27 -8.94
CA ALA A 209 31.25 -18.33 -9.40
C ALA A 209 31.81 -19.76 -9.40
N PHE A 210 31.37 -20.60 -8.45
CA PHE A 210 31.77 -22.01 -8.37
C PHE A 210 31.19 -22.87 -9.50
N ALA A 211 29.99 -22.52 -10.00
CA ALA A 211 29.32 -23.23 -11.08
C ALA A 211 29.92 -22.95 -12.48
N ILE A 212 30.55 -21.78 -12.67
CA ILE A 212 30.99 -21.29 -13.99
C ILE A 212 32.47 -21.61 -14.28
N VAL A 213 33.31 -21.82 -13.25
CA VAL A 213 34.76 -22.03 -13.43
C VAL A 213 35.14 -23.51 -13.31
N PRO A 214 35.61 -24.18 -14.39
CA PRO A 214 36.14 -25.53 -14.34
C PRO A 214 37.61 -25.48 -13.88
N GLY A 215 37.85 -25.41 -12.57
CA GLY A 215 39.21 -25.49 -12.02
C GLY A 215 39.29 -25.16 -10.53
N ILE A 216 40.05 -25.97 -9.78
CA ILE A 216 40.22 -25.84 -8.32
C ILE A 216 40.99 -24.55 -7.96
N LEU A 217 41.95 -24.15 -8.80
CA LEU A 217 42.79 -22.98 -8.55
C LEU A 217 42.02 -21.65 -8.66
N GLY A 218 41.12 -21.53 -9.64
CA GLY A 218 40.26 -20.35 -9.80
C GLY A 218 39.27 -20.20 -8.63
N ARG A 219 38.76 -21.32 -8.10
CA ARG A 219 37.86 -21.35 -6.95
C ARG A 219 38.57 -20.86 -5.66
N LEU A 220 39.83 -21.25 -5.45
CA LEU A 220 40.63 -20.77 -4.32
C LEU A 220 40.93 -19.27 -4.39
N ALA A 221 41.27 -18.74 -5.57
CA ALA A 221 41.53 -17.32 -5.75
C ALA A 221 40.30 -16.45 -5.42
N ILE A 222 39.11 -16.89 -5.83
CA ILE A 222 37.84 -16.19 -5.56
C ILE A 222 37.47 -16.23 -4.08
N LEU A 223 37.70 -17.36 -3.40
CA LEU A 223 37.49 -17.46 -1.94
C LEU A 223 38.41 -16.54 -1.16
N CYS A 224 39.70 -16.47 -1.53
CA CYS A 224 40.65 -15.54 -0.91
C CYS A 224 40.25 -14.08 -1.13
N LEU A 225 39.81 -13.72 -2.34
CA LEU A 225 39.41 -12.34 -2.66
C LEU A 225 38.15 -11.92 -1.90
N ASN A 226 37.13 -12.78 -1.84
CA ASN A 226 35.92 -12.54 -1.07
C ASN A 226 36.22 -12.46 0.44
N GLY A 227 37.07 -13.36 0.95
CA GLY A 227 37.53 -13.32 2.35
C GLY A 227 38.25 -12.02 2.69
N ALA A 228 39.12 -11.52 1.80
CA ALA A 228 39.80 -10.24 1.97
C ALA A 228 38.83 -9.06 1.93
N ALA A 229 37.82 -9.09 1.07
CA ALA A 229 36.78 -8.05 1.01
C ALA A 229 35.94 -7.99 2.29
N VAL A 230 35.54 -9.15 2.83
CA VAL A 230 34.80 -9.25 4.10
C VAL A 230 35.68 -8.81 5.28
N MET A 231 36.95 -9.20 5.31
CA MET A 231 37.90 -8.74 6.33
C MET A 231 38.12 -7.23 6.29
N LYS A 232 38.27 -6.63 5.10
CA LYS A 232 38.41 -5.18 4.95
C LYS A 232 37.16 -4.43 5.43
N LEU A 233 35.98 -5.00 5.19
CA LEU A 233 34.71 -4.45 5.67
C LEU A 233 34.63 -4.50 7.21
N LEU A 234 35.03 -5.63 7.81
CA LEU A 234 35.08 -5.82 9.27
C LEU A 234 36.09 -4.88 9.94
N THR A 235 37.28 -4.69 9.37
CA THR A 235 38.28 -3.76 9.93
C THR A 235 37.85 -2.31 9.78
N SER A 236 37.19 -1.95 8.66
CA SER A 236 36.63 -0.60 8.46
C SER A 236 35.51 -0.28 9.44
N THR A 237 34.69 -1.27 9.84
CA THR A 237 33.73 -1.09 10.93
C THR A 237 34.38 -1.01 12.32
N GLY A 238 35.57 -1.58 12.49
CA GLY A 238 36.37 -1.47 13.71
C GLY A 238 36.94 -0.07 13.93
N GLU A 239 37.52 0.54 12.89
CA GLU A 239 38.03 1.93 12.95
C GLU A 239 36.90 2.95 13.22
N LEU A 240 35.68 2.67 12.76
CA LEU A 240 34.51 3.52 13.06
C LEU A 240 34.11 3.50 14.54
N LYS A 241 34.41 2.39 15.25
CA LYS A 241 34.12 2.23 16.68
C LYS A 241 35.13 2.98 17.54
N GLU A 242 36.38 3.07 17.11
CA GLU A 242 37.45 3.81 17.78
C GLU A 242 37.26 5.34 17.67
N LEU A 243 36.72 5.81 16.53
CA LEU A 243 36.31 7.21 16.34
C LEU A 243 35.07 7.63 17.15
N MET A 244 34.22 6.67 17.58
CA MET A 244 33.07 6.98 18.44
C MET A 244 33.41 7.02 19.93
N THR A 245 34.48 6.36 20.38
CA THR A 245 34.90 6.39 21.80
C THR A 245 35.70 7.64 22.20
N ILE A 246 36.26 8.38 21.24
CA ILE A 246 37.07 9.58 21.53
C ILE A 246 36.21 10.85 21.71
N ARG A 247 34.90 10.80 21.43
CA ARG A 247 34.00 11.96 21.55
C ARG A 247 33.21 12.04 22.87
N GLU A 248 33.58 11.24 23.86
CA GLU A 248 33.09 11.34 25.23
C GLU A 248 34.26 11.61 26.20
N TRP A 249 34.89 12.78 26.09
CA TRP A 249 35.53 13.53 27.19
C TRP A 249 35.61 15.01 26.79
#